data_AF-A0A8H4P0L6-F1
#
_entry.id   AF-A0A8H4P0L6-F1
#
_cell.length_a   1.000
_cell.length_b   1.000
_cell.length_c   1.000
_cell.angle_alpha   90.00
_cell.angle_beta   90.00
_cell.angle_gamma   90.00
#
_symmetry.space_group_name_H-M   'P 1'
#
loop_
_entity.id
_entity.type
_entity.pdbx_description
1 polymer ?
#
loop_
_entity_poly.entity_id
_entity_poly.type
_entity_poly.pdbx_seq_one_letter_code
_entity_poly.pdbx_strand_id
1 'polypeptide(L)'
;MLSMAFRFATLSALFACKVSAHGHVSEVLINDKSYYGHDPTKVPYVTQPESITWTNGAKDNGFVTSTASALASPDIICHLNATNGRLTADVTAGTTITVRWSDWPQAHWGPVLDYMTRCPNDDCTTVDKTKLKFFKIDELGQLTRGNVPG
;
A
#
# COMPACT_ATOMS: atom_id res chain seq x y z
N MET A 1 55.87 2.17 40.97
CA MET A 1 55.44 2.78 39.69
C MET A 1 54.60 1.77 38.94
N LEU A 2 53.61 2.27 38.19
CA LEU A 2 52.59 1.60 37.36
C LEU A 2 51.27 1.24 38.07
N SER A 3 50.38 2.24 38.17
CA SER A 3 48.94 2.01 38.32
C SER A 3 48.33 1.96 36.92
N MET A 4 47.79 0.80 36.55
CA MET A 4 47.18 0.55 35.25
C MET A 4 45.72 0.98 35.31
N ALA A 5 45.45 2.22 34.89
CA ALA A 5 44.07 2.71 34.78
C ALA A 5 43.40 2.10 33.55
N PHE A 6 42.54 1.10 33.78
CA PHE A 6 41.66 0.56 32.74
C PHE A 6 40.60 1.61 32.37
N ARG A 7 40.67 2.10 31.13
CA ARG A 7 39.64 2.96 30.53
C ARG A 7 38.48 2.08 30.07
N PHE A 8 37.29 2.26 30.64
CA PHE A 8 36.06 1.78 30.04
C PHE A 8 35.49 2.86 29.11
N ALA A 9 35.75 2.73 27.81
CA ALA A 9 34.99 3.46 26.80
C ALA A 9 33.67 2.73 26.58
N THR A 10 32.57 3.25 27.11
CA THR A 10 31.22 2.77 26.83
C THR A 10 30.87 3.04 25.38
N LEU A 11 30.93 2.00 24.55
CA LEU A 11 30.47 2.01 23.17
C LEU A 11 28.94 1.78 23.18
N SER A 12 28.16 2.86 23.22
CA SER A 12 26.70 2.79 23.08
C SER A 12 26.36 2.40 21.65
N ALA A 13 26.07 1.12 21.41
CA ALA A 13 25.54 0.63 20.15
C ALA A 13 24.12 1.19 19.95
N LEU A 14 23.95 2.16 19.05
CA LEU A 14 22.64 2.56 18.55
C LEU A 14 22.06 1.39 17.72
N PHE A 15 21.24 0.56 18.34
CA PHE A 15 20.33 -0.31 17.60
C PHE A 15 19.20 0.57 17.03
N ALA A 16 19.35 0.98 15.78
CA ALA A 16 18.23 1.50 15.00
C ALA A 16 17.32 0.32 14.65
N CYS A 17 16.32 0.05 15.50
CA CYS A 17 15.23 -0.85 15.13
C CYS A 17 14.55 -0.27 13.88
N LYS A 18 14.77 -0.90 12.72
CA LYS A 18 13.99 -0.60 11.52
C LYS A 18 12.58 -1.16 11.74
N VAL A 19 11.69 -0.34 12.25
CA VAL A 19 10.26 -0.64 12.22
C VAL A 19 9.76 -0.40 10.81
N SER A 20 9.61 -1.48 10.03
CA SER A 20 8.85 -1.44 8.77
C SER A 20 7.37 -1.47 9.17
N ALA A 21 6.78 -0.27 9.30
CA ALA A 21 5.41 -0.11 9.79
C ALA A 21 4.39 0.01 8.64
N HIS A 22 4.78 -0.22 7.39
CA HIS A 22 3.94 0.13 6.25
C HIS A 22 4.19 -0.76 5.03
N GLY A 23 3.15 -0.96 4.20
CA GLY A 23 3.18 -1.87 3.05
C GLY A 23 2.47 -1.32 1.82
N HIS A 24 2.60 -2.07 0.73
CA HIS A 24 1.95 -1.82 -0.55
C HIS A 24 1.50 -3.16 -1.16
N VAL A 25 0.65 -3.12 -2.18
CA VAL A 25 0.28 -4.31 -2.96
C VAL A 25 1.48 -4.73 -3.81
N SER A 26 2.04 -5.91 -3.52
CA SER A 26 3.21 -6.45 -4.21
C SER A 26 2.84 -7.32 -5.41
N GLU A 27 1.67 -7.96 -5.37
CA GLU A 27 1.21 -8.87 -6.42
C GLU A 27 -0.32 -8.99 -6.40
N VAL A 28 -0.91 -9.07 -7.59
CA VAL A 28 -2.31 -9.43 -7.80
C VAL A 28 -2.37 -10.75 -8.55
N LEU A 29 -3.11 -11.73 -8.04
CA LEU A 29 -3.30 -13.03 -8.66
C LEU A 29 -4.74 -13.18 -9.14
N ILE A 30 -4.89 -13.57 -10.39
CA ILE A 30 -6.17 -13.77 -11.04
C ILE A 30 -6.09 -15.11 -11.78
N ASN A 31 -6.83 -16.11 -11.33
CA ASN A 31 -6.62 -17.51 -11.72
C ASN A 31 -5.14 -17.91 -11.51
N ASP A 32 -4.51 -18.51 -12.53
CA ASP A 32 -3.10 -18.93 -12.48
C ASP A 32 -2.11 -17.84 -12.96
N LYS A 33 -2.56 -16.58 -13.09
CA LYS A 33 -1.71 -15.46 -13.56
C LYS A 33 -1.34 -14.53 -12.42
N SER A 34 -0.04 -14.26 -12.30
CA SER A 34 0.54 -13.27 -11.40
C SER A 34 0.80 -11.94 -12.12
N TYR A 35 0.39 -10.85 -11.48
CA TYR A 35 0.67 -9.48 -11.91
C TYR A 35 1.42 -8.75 -10.80
N TYR A 36 2.72 -8.51 -11.00
CA TYR A 36 3.53 -7.78 -10.02
C TYR A 36 3.14 -6.30 -9.95
N GLY A 37 3.03 -5.78 -8.74
CA GLY A 37 2.64 -4.40 -8.46
C GLY A 37 3.79 -3.39 -8.58
N HIS A 38 3.43 -2.11 -8.57
CA HIS A 38 4.38 -1.02 -8.42
C HIS A 38 4.95 -0.96 -6.99
N ASP A 39 6.28 -0.95 -6.85
CA ASP A 39 6.97 -0.76 -5.57
C ASP A 39 7.47 0.71 -5.47
N PRO A 40 6.73 1.59 -4.78
CA PRO A 40 7.08 3.02 -4.70
C PRO A 40 8.39 3.25 -3.95
N THR A 41 8.83 2.32 -3.10
CA THR A 41 10.05 2.45 -2.29
C THR A 41 11.32 2.29 -3.11
N LYS A 42 11.20 1.68 -4.30
CA LYS A 42 12.34 1.42 -5.20
C LYS A 42 12.47 2.46 -6.31
N VAL A 43 11.54 3.40 -6.47
CA VAL A 43 11.60 4.40 -7.55
C VAL A 43 12.44 5.64 -7.15
N PRO A 44 13.40 6.09 -7.97
CA PRO A 44 13.69 5.68 -9.37
C PRO A 44 14.86 4.69 -9.51
N TYR A 45 15.27 4.05 -8.42
CA TYR A 45 16.49 3.24 -8.36
C TYR A 45 16.36 1.87 -9.06
N VAL A 46 15.14 1.34 -9.17
CA VAL A 46 14.85 0.07 -9.84
C VAL A 46 13.74 0.25 -10.87
N THR A 47 13.96 -0.29 -12.07
CA THR A 47 12.95 -0.37 -13.12
C THR A 47 11.75 -1.15 -12.62
N GLN A 48 10.57 -0.54 -12.69
CA GLN A 48 9.32 -1.18 -12.30
C GLN A 48 8.78 -2.02 -13.46
N PRO A 49 8.13 -3.16 -13.19
CA PRO A 49 7.42 -3.90 -14.21
C PRO A 49 6.23 -3.09 -14.73
N GLU A 50 5.87 -3.29 -15.99
CA GLU A 50 4.55 -2.92 -16.49
C GLU A 50 3.50 -3.71 -15.68
N SER A 51 2.48 -3.00 -15.17
CA SER A 51 1.55 -3.56 -14.19
C SER A 51 0.11 -3.13 -14.44
N ILE A 52 -0.82 -3.96 -13.98
CA ILE A 52 -2.24 -3.61 -13.86
C ILE A 52 -2.51 -2.69 -12.67
N THR A 53 -1.57 -2.62 -11.71
CA THR A 53 -1.65 -1.72 -10.57
C THR A 53 -1.26 -0.30 -10.99
N TRP A 54 -1.85 0.70 -10.33
CA TRP A 54 -1.49 2.10 -10.55
C TRP A 54 -0.14 2.38 -9.90
N THR A 55 0.64 3.28 -10.52
CA THR A 55 1.83 3.80 -9.84
C THR A 55 1.42 4.78 -8.75
N ASN A 56 2.27 5.00 -7.76
CA ASN A 56 2.08 6.04 -6.75
C ASN A 56 3.43 6.55 -6.19
N GLY A 57 3.38 7.68 -5.49
CA GLY A 57 4.52 8.40 -4.94
C GLY A 57 4.83 8.12 -3.47
N ALA A 58 4.21 7.13 -2.83
CA ALA A 58 4.39 6.82 -1.41
C ALA A 58 5.71 6.06 -1.14
N LYS A 59 6.85 6.74 -1.35
CA LYS A 59 8.20 6.13 -1.26
C LYS A 59 8.57 5.60 0.13
N ASP A 60 7.84 6.03 1.14
CA ASP A 60 7.96 5.60 2.54
C ASP A 60 6.97 4.48 2.91
N ASN A 61 6.27 3.89 1.92
CA ASN A 61 5.10 3.03 2.09
C ASN A 61 3.94 3.70 2.85
N GLY A 62 3.95 5.02 3.04
CA GLY A 62 3.00 5.73 3.88
C GLY A 62 1.56 5.73 3.38
N PHE A 63 0.72 6.53 4.03
CA PHE A 63 -0.74 6.58 3.83
C PHE A 63 -1.21 7.98 3.43
N VAL A 64 -2.43 8.07 2.89
CA VAL A 64 -3.16 9.34 2.78
C VAL A 64 -3.79 9.64 4.14
N THR A 65 -3.50 10.82 4.71
CA THR A 65 -4.00 11.18 6.05
C THR A 65 -5.52 11.35 6.09
N SER A 66 -6.12 11.21 7.27
CA SER A 66 -7.57 11.40 7.49
C SER A 66 -7.99 12.87 7.69
N THR A 67 -7.13 13.83 7.35
CA THR A 67 -7.50 15.25 7.40
C THR A 67 -8.54 15.57 6.33
N ALA A 68 -9.43 16.54 6.61
CA ALA A 68 -10.46 16.91 5.65
C ALA A 68 -9.88 17.35 4.28
N SER A 69 -8.73 18.03 4.29
CA SER A 69 -8.02 18.44 3.08
C SER A 69 -7.46 17.25 2.30
N ALA A 70 -6.86 16.28 2.98
CA ALA A 70 -6.33 15.08 2.33
C ALA A 70 -7.45 14.19 1.76
N LEU A 71 -8.58 14.06 2.47
CA LEU A 71 -9.74 13.30 1.99
C LEU A 71 -10.48 14.01 0.84
N ALA A 72 -10.31 15.33 0.68
CA ALA A 72 -10.79 16.09 -0.47
C ALA A 72 -9.77 16.13 -1.64
N SER A 73 -8.54 15.65 -1.43
CA SER A 73 -7.48 15.62 -2.44
C SER A 73 -7.69 14.46 -3.43
N PRO A 74 -7.27 14.59 -4.70
CA PRO A 74 -7.19 13.46 -5.64
C PRO A 74 -6.30 12.30 -5.18
N ASP A 75 -5.49 12.47 -4.15
CA ASP A 75 -4.63 11.42 -3.61
C ASP A 75 -5.42 10.27 -2.96
N ILE A 76 -6.61 10.53 -2.39
CA ILE A 76 -7.41 9.45 -1.79
C ILE A 76 -7.96 8.46 -2.82
N ILE A 77 -7.94 8.82 -4.11
CA ILE A 77 -8.54 8.03 -5.20
C ILE A 77 -7.76 6.75 -5.47
N CYS A 78 -6.44 6.87 -5.65
CA CYS A 78 -5.54 5.74 -5.95
C CYS A 78 -4.17 5.89 -5.26
N HIS A 79 -4.09 6.65 -4.16
CA HIS A 79 -2.88 7.05 -3.44
C HIS A 79 -2.13 8.26 -4.03
N LEU A 80 -1.10 8.71 -3.31
CA LEU A 80 -0.31 9.92 -3.53
C LEU A 80 0.24 9.98 -4.96
N ASN A 81 -0.05 11.06 -5.69
CA ASN A 81 0.44 11.30 -7.05
C ASN A 81 0.20 10.12 -8.02
N ALA A 82 -0.82 9.31 -7.77
CA ALA A 82 -1.01 8.09 -8.54
C ALA A 82 -1.33 8.37 -10.02
N THR A 83 -0.74 7.56 -10.90
CA THR A 83 -1.00 7.55 -12.35
C THR A 83 -1.49 6.17 -12.78
N ASN A 84 -2.23 6.12 -13.87
CA ASN A 84 -2.85 4.91 -14.41
C ASN A 84 -1.85 3.75 -14.53
N GLY A 85 -2.33 2.55 -14.23
CA GLY A 85 -1.66 1.31 -14.64
C GLY A 85 -1.57 1.24 -16.17
N ARG A 86 -0.55 0.55 -16.67
CA ARG A 86 -0.27 0.48 -18.11
C ARG A 86 -0.84 -0.78 -18.76
N LEU A 87 -1.26 -1.75 -17.96
CA LEU A 87 -1.89 -2.99 -18.40
C LEU A 87 -3.31 -3.11 -17.83
N THR A 88 -4.12 -3.95 -18.46
CA THR A 88 -5.41 -4.41 -17.95
C THR A 88 -5.38 -5.94 -17.81
N ALA A 89 -6.20 -6.48 -16.91
CA ALA A 89 -6.38 -7.93 -16.77
C ALA A 89 -7.83 -8.28 -17.08
N ASP A 90 -8.01 -9.29 -17.94
CA ASP A 90 -9.33 -9.86 -18.19
C ASP A 90 -9.75 -10.75 -17.02
N VAL A 91 -10.94 -10.49 -16.49
CA VAL A 91 -11.52 -11.22 -15.36
C VAL A 91 -12.93 -11.65 -15.72
N THR A 92 -13.21 -12.95 -15.61
CA THR A 92 -14.59 -13.44 -15.75
C THR A 92 -15.36 -13.10 -14.48
N ALA A 93 -16.58 -12.58 -14.60
CA ALA A 93 -17.42 -12.27 -13.44
C ALA A 93 -17.58 -13.50 -12.52
N GLY A 94 -17.44 -13.28 -11.21
CA GLY A 94 -17.43 -14.34 -10.20
C GLY A 94 -16.05 -14.94 -9.90
N THR A 95 -15.00 -14.55 -10.63
CA THR A 95 -13.61 -14.95 -10.32
C THR A 95 -13.12 -14.26 -9.05
N THR A 96 -12.47 -15.02 -8.17
CA THR A 96 -11.76 -14.45 -7.02
C THR A 96 -10.43 -13.82 -7.46
N ILE A 97 -10.21 -12.56 -7.07
CA ILE A 97 -8.93 -11.87 -7.22
C ILE A 97 -8.21 -11.90 -5.87
N THR A 98 -6.96 -12.39 -5.85
CA THR A 98 -6.14 -12.38 -4.63
C THR A 98 -5.16 -11.21 -4.69
N VAL A 99 -5.19 -10.35 -3.68
CA VAL A 99 -4.26 -9.23 -3.54
C VAL A 99 -3.24 -9.57 -2.45
N ARG A 100 -1.96 -9.65 -2.81
CA ARG A 100 -0.86 -9.84 -1.86
C ARG A 100 -0.23 -8.50 -1.52
N TRP A 101 -0.17 -8.22 -0.23
CA TRP A 101 0.60 -7.12 0.31
C TRP A 101 2.07 -7.52 0.43
N SER A 102 2.97 -6.53 0.51
CA SER A 102 4.33 -6.74 0.98
C SER A 102 4.32 -7.03 2.49
N ASP A 103 4.75 -6.09 3.33
CA ASP A 103 4.66 -6.22 4.78
C ASP A 103 3.33 -5.62 5.27
N TRP A 104 2.63 -6.29 6.19
CA TRP A 104 1.50 -5.71 6.92
C TRP A 104 1.73 -5.84 8.44
N PRO A 105 2.07 -4.76 9.14
CA PRO A 105 2.37 -4.85 10.56
C PRO A 105 1.12 -5.14 11.38
N GLN A 106 1.27 -6.00 12.39
CA GLN A 106 0.18 -6.40 13.28
C GLN A 106 -0.49 -5.21 13.99
N ALA A 107 0.21 -4.10 14.22
CA ALA A 107 -0.34 -2.93 14.90
C ALA A 107 -1.31 -2.09 14.05
N HIS A 108 -1.42 -2.33 12.74
CA HIS A 108 -2.28 -1.57 11.82
C HIS A 108 -3.63 -2.26 11.66
N TRP A 109 -4.41 -2.28 12.75
CA TRP A 109 -5.75 -2.84 12.78
C TRP A 109 -6.72 -1.88 12.09
N GLY A 110 -7.49 -2.40 11.14
CA GLY A 110 -8.46 -1.60 10.41
C GLY A 110 -9.29 -2.45 9.46
N PRO A 111 -10.31 -1.85 8.85
CA PRO A 111 -11.07 -2.52 7.82
C PRO A 111 -10.25 -2.66 6.54
N VAL A 112 -10.61 -3.66 5.73
CA VAL A 112 -10.26 -3.75 4.31
C VAL A 112 -11.55 -3.56 3.53
N LEU A 113 -11.52 -2.65 2.55
CA LEU A 113 -12.68 -2.26 1.76
C LEU A 113 -12.31 -2.34 0.27
N ASP A 114 -13.19 -2.94 -0.52
CA ASP A 114 -12.97 -3.09 -1.96
C ASP A 114 -14.05 -2.34 -2.74
N TYR A 115 -13.61 -1.65 -3.78
CA TYR A 115 -14.46 -0.81 -4.62
C TYR A 115 -14.17 -1.10 -6.09
N MET A 116 -15.20 -0.95 -6.91
CA MET A 116 -15.08 -0.95 -8.36
C MET A 116 -15.61 0.36 -8.94
N THR A 117 -15.16 0.65 -10.15
CA THR A 117 -15.64 1.79 -10.94
C THR A 117 -15.59 1.42 -12.42
N ARG A 118 -16.40 2.10 -13.24
CA ARG A 118 -16.38 1.92 -14.69
C ARG A 118 -15.43 2.94 -15.31
N CYS A 119 -14.43 2.46 -16.04
CA CYS A 119 -13.58 3.31 -16.87
C CYS A 119 -14.35 3.75 -18.14
N PRO A 120 -14.25 5.01 -18.57
CA PRO A 120 -14.81 5.47 -19.83
C PRO A 120 -14.23 4.68 -21.01
N ASN A 121 -15.05 4.42 -22.03
CA ASN A 121 -14.65 3.69 -23.25
C ASN A 121 -14.00 2.31 -23.00
N ASP A 122 -14.24 1.73 -21.82
CA ASP A 122 -13.65 0.46 -21.38
C ASP A 122 -12.09 0.47 -21.34
N ASP A 123 -11.48 1.66 -21.24
CA ASP A 123 -10.03 1.84 -21.11
C ASP A 123 -9.67 2.51 -19.76
N CYS A 124 -9.01 1.76 -18.89
CA CYS A 124 -8.52 2.25 -17.61
C CYS A 124 -7.10 2.82 -17.66
N THR A 125 -6.37 2.64 -18.76
CA THR A 125 -4.97 3.07 -18.88
C THR A 125 -4.82 4.58 -19.11
N THR A 126 -5.91 5.26 -19.49
CA THR A 126 -5.93 6.69 -19.80
C THR A 126 -7.00 7.49 -19.05
N VAL A 127 -7.73 6.87 -18.12
CA VAL A 127 -8.83 7.53 -17.39
C VAL A 127 -8.36 8.67 -16.47
N ASP A 128 -9.09 9.79 -16.50
CA ASP A 128 -9.00 10.83 -15.47
C ASP A 128 -9.58 10.31 -14.14
N LYS A 129 -8.69 10.00 -13.20
CA LYS A 129 -9.07 9.42 -11.90
C LYS A 129 -10.08 10.29 -11.13
N THR A 130 -10.09 11.61 -11.34
CA THR A 130 -11.00 12.54 -10.63
C THR A 130 -12.47 12.41 -11.09
N LYS A 131 -12.71 11.73 -12.21
CA LYS A 131 -14.06 11.47 -12.74
C LYS A 131 -14.62 10.13 -12.28
N LEU A 132 -13.78 9.24 -11.74
CA LEU A 132 -14.20 7.91 -11.31
C LEU A 132 -15.27 7.99 -10.21
N LYS A 133 -16.27 7.12 -10.35
CA LYS A 133 -17.36 6.97 -9.38
C LYS A 133 -17.32 5.55 -8.86
N PHE A 134 -16.90 5.42 -7.60
CA PHE A 134 -16.69 4.13 -6.96
C PHE A 134 -17.98 3.63 -6.34
N PHE A 135 -18.25 2.34 -6.52
CA PHE A 135 -19.24 1.60 -5.76
C PHE A 135 -18.54 0.49 -4.99
N LYS A 136 -18.97 0.24 -3.75
CA LYS A 136 -18.39 -0.79 -2.89
C LYS A 136 -18.79 -2.18 -3.41
N ILE A 137 -17.85 -3.12 -3.37
CA ILE A 137 -18.10 -4.52 -3.76
C ILE A 137 -17.85 -5.52 -2.63
N ASP A 138 -16.98 -5.19 -1.66
CA ASP A 138 -16.72 -6.00 -0.47
C ASP A 138 -16.27 -5.11 0.69
N GLU A 139 -16.47 -5.58 1.91
CA GLU A 139 -15.91 -4.98 3.12
C GLU A 139 -15.75 -6.00 4.24
N LEU A 140 -14.59 -5.94 4.91
CA LEU A 140 -14.35 -6.68 6.14
C LEU A 140 -13.71 -5.78 7.19
N GLY A 141 -14.43 -5.57 8.28
CA GLY A 141 -13.96 -4.85 9.46
C GLY A 141 -13.59 -5.78 10.62
N GLN A 142 -13.39 -5.19 11.78
CA GLN A 142 -13.18 -5.82 13.10
C GLN A 142 -13.38 -7.34 13.21
N LEU A 143 -12.30 -8.10 13.47
CA LEU A 143 -12.35 -9.58 13.51
C LEU A 143 -12.24 -10.22 14.91
N THR A 144 -12.03 -9.43 15.97
CA THR A 144 -12.83 -9.47 17.23
C THR A 144 -12.38 -8.35 18.16
N ARG A 145 -13.20 -8.11 19.17
CA ARG A 145 -13.40 -6.79 19.80
C ARG A 145 -12.74 -6.67 21.17
N GLY A 146 -12.85 -5.45 21.72
CA GLY A 146 -13.04 -5.28 23.16
C GLY A 146 -14.54 -5.25 23.54
N ASN A 147 -14.83 -5.61 24.79
CA ASN A 147 -15.99 -5.12 25.54
C ASN A 147 -15.58 -3.84 26.27
N VAL A 148 -16.46 -2.83 26.29
CA VAL A 148 -16.27 -1.58 27.07
C VAL A 148 -17.16 -1.64 28.33
N PRO A 149 -16.61 -2.02 29.49
CA PRO A 149 -17.09 -1.49 30.77
C PRO A 149 -15.95 -0.83 31.56
N GLY A 150 -16.07 0.50 31.74
CA GLY A 150 -15.23 1.38 32.54
C GLY A 150 -15.83 2.78 32.53
#